data_AF-A0A0B4I3R7-F1
#
_entry.id   AF-A0A0B4I3R7-F1
#
_cell.length_a   1.000
_cell.length_b   1.000
_cell.length_c   1.000
_cell.angle_alpha   90.00
_cell.angle_beta   90.00
_cell.angle_gamma   90.00
#
_symmetry.space_group_name_H-M   'P 1'
#
loop_
_entity.id
_entity.type
_entity.pdbx_description
1 polymer ?
#
loop_
_entity_poly.entity_id
_entity_poly.type
_entity_poly.pdbx_seq_one_letter_code
_entity_poly.pdbx_strand_id
1 'polypeptide(L)'
;MYESQIEQNPPESQNKSQLSQDVPGKEEVCTSSPVNSLHPPTKAAGRLEEALAQVRATSPPVTFTLHFEPFQLFPDFPDTADKQEWYLHEKHFDNEAAQQAYQSHMTSLLEPHGVKLNFAGKMGNTLHAHRVIQQIQRERGADAASRLVEGLYRRYFEQAKHPSGDETLVEACVEAGVGEDEARKLVGDKEMGLREVRARLREVTMDADAVPVVSVEGKRRDITLTGAKEVKDYIKALETVVKESG
;
A
#
# COMPACT_ATOMS: atom_id res chain seq x y z
N MET A 1 -12.25 28.58 44.11
CA MET A 1 -12.53 27.82 45.36
C MET A 1 -13.70 26.90 45.09
N TYR A 2 -13.43 25.69 44.60
CA TYR A 2 -14.04 24.43 45.04
C TYR A 2 -13.46 23.32 44.15
N GLU A 3 -12.74 22.41 44.82
CA GLU A 3 -12.18 21.18 44.29
C GLU A 3 -13.30 20.18 43.99
N SER A 4 -13.11 19.34 42.98
CA SER A 4 -13.51 17.93 43.07
C SER A 4 -12.53 17.09 42.26
N GLN A 5 -11.75 16.30 42.99
CA GLN A 5 -10.93 15.23 42.47
C GLN A 5 -11.86 14.09 42.05
N ILE A 6 -11.72 13.61 40.82
CA ILE A 6 -12.13 12.25 40.47
C ILE A 6 -10.91 11.56 39.88
N GLU A 7 -10.38 10.68 40.71
CA GLU A 7 -9.43 9.62 40.39
C GLU A 7 -10.11 8.65 39.41
N GLN A 8 -9.59 8.51 38.20
CA GLN A 8 -9.92 7.38 37.32
C GLN A 8 -8.62 6.80 36.75
N ASN A 9 -8.47 5.50 37.02
CA ASN A 9 -7.37 4.63 36.65
C ASN A 9 -6.99 4.72 35.16
N PRO A 10 -5.71 4.48 34.81
CA PRO A 10 -5.30 4.38 33.42
C PRO A 10 -6.01 3.18 32.75
N PRO A 11 -6.47 3.30 31.49
CA PRO A 11 -7.08 2.19 30.80
C PRO A 11 -6.04 1.09 30.57
N GLU A 12 -6.39 -0.11 31.06
CA GLU A 12 -5.69 -1.36 30.90
C GLU A 12 -5.38 -1.66 29.42
N SER A 13 -4.14 -2.05 29.16
CA SER A 13 -3.70 -2.58 27.87
C SER A 13 -4.39 -3.91 27.58
N GLN A 14 -5.50 -3.86 26.85
CA GLN A 14 -6.16 -5.07 26.36
C GLN A 14 -5.38 -5.70 25.20
N ASN A 15 -4.46 -6.59 25.59
CA ASN A 15 -4.25 -7.93 25.06
C ASN A 15 -4.50 -8.14 23.54
N LYS A 16 -3.49 -7.85 22.71
CA LYS A 16 -3.37 -8.33 21.31
C LYS A 16 -2.88 -9.79 21.23
N SER A 17 -3.44 -10.72 22.02
CA SER A 17 -3.11 -12.15 21.90
C SER A 17 -4.37 -13.00 21.73
N GLN A 18 -4.94 -12.95 20.53
CA GLN A 18 -5.92 -13.96 20.11
C GLN A 18 -6.06 -14.04 18.57
N LEU A 19 -4.94 -14.06 17.86
CA LEU A 19 -4.89 -14.59 16.48
C LEU A 19 -3.49 -15.16 16.24
N SER A 20 -3.22 -16.35 16.79
CA SER A 20 -2.27 -17.32 16.25
C SER A 20 -2.31 -18.54 17.17
N GLN A 21 -3.00 -19.59 16.75
CA GLN A 21 -2.79 -20.92 17.29
C GLN A 21 -1.93 -21.67 16.27
N ASP A 22 -0.65 -21.80 16.64
CA ASP A 22 0.34 -22.82 16.29
C ASP A 22 0.28 -23.49 14.90
N VAL A 23 1.17 -23.02 14.02
CA VAL A 23 1.84 -23.84 12.98
C VAL A 23 3.35 -23.70 13.22
N PRO A 24 4.14 -24.79 13.33
CA PRO A 24 5.57 -24.70 13.59
C PRO A 24 6.32 -24.32 12.29
N GLY A 25 6.49 -23.01 12.09
CA GLY A 25 7.31 -22.39 11.06
C GLY A 25 7.53 -20.91 11.42
N LYS A 26 8.75 -20.39 11.24
CA LYS A 26 9.05 -18.97 11.54
C LYS A 26 8.39 -18.08 10.48
N GLU A 27 7.21 -17.57 10.80
CA GLU A 27 6.52 -16.56 10.00
C GLU A 27 6.97 -15.16 10.45
N GLU A 28 7.50 -14.38 9.52
CA GLU A 28 7.80 -12.95 9.71
C GLU A 28 6.95 -12.16 8.72
N VAL A 29 6.23 -11.14 9.19
CA VAL A 29 5.32 -10.37 8.33
C VAL A 29 6.04 -9.11 7.86
N CYS A 30 6.12 -8.92 6.56
CA CYS A 30 6.59 -7.67 5.97
C CYS A 30 5.37 -6.85 5.58
N THR A 31 5.12 -5.74 6.26
CA THR A 31 4.03 -4.83 5.90
C THR A 31 4.55 -3.78 4.91
N SER A 32 3.84 -3.58 3.81
CA SER A 32 4.08 -2.49 2.86
C SER A 32 2.76 -1.79 2.61
N SER A 33 2.65 -0.48 2.79
CA SER A 33 1.39 0.21 2.46
C SER A 33 1.25 0.35 0.94
N PRO A 34 0.20 -0.19 0.27
CA PRO A 34 0.03 0.09 -1.14
C PRO A 34 -0.94 1.25 -1.34
N VAL A 35 -0.71 1.91 -2.48
CA VAL A 35 -1.65 2.80 -3.15
C VAL A 35 -1.91 4.13 -2.44
N ASN A 36 -0.87 4.93 -2.20
CA ASN A 36 -1.07 6.37 -2.36
C ASN A 36 0.18 7.18 -2.58
N SER A 37 0.87 6.95 -3.69
CA SER A 37 1.95 7.86 -4.04
C SER A 37 1.68 8.45 -5.41
N LEU A 38 1.62 9.79 -5.45
CA LEU A 38 1.75 10.61 -6.66
C LEU A 38 3.10 10.38 -7.37
N HIS A 39 4.00 9.58 -6.78
CA HIS A 39 5.15 8.97 -7.44
C HIS A 39 4.91 7.47 -7.60
N PRO A 40 5.21 6.85 -8.74
CA PRO A 40 4.98 5.44 -8.95
C PRO A 40 5.71 4.63 -7.86
N PRO A 41 4.97 3.97 -6.96
CA PRO A 41 5.53 3.10 -5.94
C PRO A 41 6.20 1.85 -6.54
N THR A 42 6.15 1.67 -7.86
CA THR A 42 6.76 0.58 -8.61
C THR A 42 8.25 0.41 -8.30
N LYS A 43 8.99 1.50 -8.03
CA LYS A 43 10.39 1.37 -7.59
C LYS A 43 10.50 0.77 -6.19
N ALA A 44 9.75 1.26 -5.21
CA ALA A 44 9.88 0.76 -3.84
C ALA A 44 9.35 -0.67 -3.68
N ALA A 45 8.19 -0.96 -4.27
CA ALA A 45 7.60 -2.30 -4.29
C ALA A 45 8.51 -3.29 -5.03
N GLY A 46 8.96 -2.94 -6.25
CA GLY A 46 9.86 -3.80 -7.02
C GLY A 46 11.21 -4.03 -6.34
N ARG A 47 11.78 -3.01 -5.69
CA ARG A 47 13.02 -3.14 -4.91
C ARG A 47 12.85 -3.98 -3.65
N LEU A 48 11.69 -3.89 -2.98
CA LEU A 48 11.36 -4.73 -1.84
C LEU A 48 11.18 -6.19 -2.26
N GLU A 49 10.47 -6.45 -3.36
CA GLU A 49 10.32 -7.79 -3.93
C GLU A 49 11.66 -8.38 -4.36
N GLU A 50 12.51 -7.58 -4.99
CA GLU A 50 13.89 -7.98 -5.33
C GLU A 50 14.70 -8.33 -4.07
N ALA A 51 14.62 -7.49 -3.03
CA ALA A 51 15.30 -7.75 -1.75
C ALA A 51 14.78 -9.03 -1.08
N LEU A 52 13.45 -9.24 -1.06
CA LEU A 52 12.82 -10.45 -0.53
C LEU A 52 13.30 -11.70 -1.30
N ALA A 53 13.37 -11.64 -2.63
CA ALA A 53 13.85 -12.73 -3.46
C ALA A 53 15.32 -13.07 -3.16
N GLN A 54 16.18 -12.05 -3.03
CA GLN A 54 17.59 -12.25 -2.69
C GLN A 54 17.78 -12.86 -1.30
N VAL A 55 17.07 -12.37 -0.28
CA VAL A 55 17.16 -12.89 1.10
C VAL A 55 16.63 -14.33 1.18
N ARG A 56 15.52 -14.64 0.51
CA ARG A 56 14.99 -16.02 0.42
C ARG A 56 15.97 -16.99 -0.22
N ALA A 57 16.80 -16.54 -1.16
CA ALA A 57 17.80 -17.39 -1.82
C ALA A 57 19.02 -17.69 -0.93
N THR A 58 19.32 -16.84 0.05
CA THR A 58 20.55 -16.93 0.88
C THR A 58 20.31 -17.35 2.32
N SER A 59 19.06 -17.35 2.81
CA SER A 59 18.73 -17.58 4.23
C SER A 59 17.80 -18.81 4.45
N PRO A 60 18.15 -19.77 5.33
CA PRO A 60 17.29 -20.91 5.72
C PRO A 60 16.04 -20.49 6.56
N PRO A 61 15.01 -21.35 6.69
CA PRO A 61 13.64 -21.04 6.30
C PRO A 61 12.99 -19.96 7.17
N VAL A 62 13.00 -18.73 6.68
CA VAL A 62 12.15 -17.64 7.14
C VAL A 62 11.13 -17.35 6.05
N THR A 63 9.85 -17.33 6.42
CA THR A 63 8.77 -17.00 5.48
C THR A 63 8.38 -15.55 5.71
N PHE A 64 8.63 -14.71 4.70
CA PHE A 64 8.12 -13.35 4.66
C PHE A 64 6.76 -13.30 3.97
N THR A 65 5.75 -12.81 4.67
CA THR A 65 4.40 -12.56 4.11
C THR A 65 4.22 -11.07 3.88
N LEU A 66 3.93 -10.67 2.64
CA LEU A 66 3.67 -9.27 2.32
C LEU A 66 2.25 -8.89 2.75
N HIS A 67 2.12 -7.89 3.62
CA HIS A 67 0.83 -7.37 4.07
C HIS A 67 0.66 -5.92 3.64
N PHE A 68 -0.44 -5.65 2.97
CA PHE A 68 -0.76 -4.35 2.45
C PHE A 68 -1.57 -3.49 3.43
N GLU A 69 -1.10 -2.29 3.72
CA GLU A 69 -1.79 -1.33 4.61
C GLU A 69 -2.45 -0.17 3.87
N PRO A 70 -3.75 0.13 4.07
CA PRO A 70 -4.40 1.22 3.38
C PRO A 70 -3.91 2.58 3.89
N PHE A 71 -3.70 3.53 2.97
CA PHE A 71 -3.29 4.90 3.30
C PHE A 71 -3.85 5.89 2.28
N GLN A 72 -4.34 7.06 2.72
CA GLN A 72 -4.83 8.10 1.81
C GLN A 72 -4.03 9.41 1.91
N LEU A 73 -3.36 9.84 0.83
CA LEU A 73 -2.70 11.16 0.76
C LEU A 73 -3.74 12.28 0.85
N PHE A 74 -4.88 12.08 0.19
CA PHE A 74 -5.99 13.01 0.15
C PHE A 74 -7.27 12.25 0.47
N PRO A 75 -7.62 12.08 1.77
CA PRO A 75 -8.82 11.35 2.17
C PRO A 75 -10.11 11.97 1.63
N ASP A 76 -10.13 13.30 1.47
CA ASP A 76 -11.27 14.07 0.96
C ASP A 76 -11.17 14.37 -0.54
N PHE A 77 -10.29 13.67 -1.27
CA PHE A 77 -10.18 13.85 -2.73
C PHE A 77 -11.53 13.55 -3.38
N PRO A 78 -11.97 14.34 -4.39
CA PRO A 78 -13.23 14.11 -5.07
C PRO A 78 -13.28 12.72 -5.72
N ASP A 79 -14.48 12.23 -5.99
CA ASP A 79 -14.66 10.91 -6.64
C ASP A 79 -13.93 10.84 -7.98
N THR A 80 -13.89 11.95 -8.73
CA THR A 80 -13.15 12.01 -9.99
C THR A 80 -12.70 13.43 -10.33
N ALA A 81 -11.50 13.55 -10.90
CA ALA A 81 -10.95 14.77 -11.47
C ALA A 81 -10.04 14.41 -12.67
N ASP A 82 -9.90 15.33 -13.63
CA ASP A 82 -8.86 15.18 -14.66
C ASP A 82 -7.48 15.31 -14.03
N LYS A 83 -6.60 14.36 -14.35
CA LYS A 83 -5.27 14.29 -13.73
C LYS A 83 -4.39 15.46 -14.16
N GLN A 84 -4.40 15.85 -15.44
CA GLN A 84 -3.52 16.92 -15.92
C GLN A 84 -3.97 18.28 -15.42
N GLU A 85 -5.27 18.54 -15.47
CA GLU A 85 -5.84 19.80 -14.97
C GLU A 85 -5.60 19.96 -13.46
N TRP A 86 -5.85 18.89 -12.69
CA TRP A 86 -5.68 18.94 -11.24
C TRP A 86 -4.23 19.20 -10.84
N TYR A 87 -3.25 18.51 -11.46
CA TYR A 87 -1.84 18.75 -11.16
C TYR A 87 -1.38 20.13 -11.60
N LEU A 88 -1.87 20.62 -12.75
CA LEU A 88 -1.51 21.93 -13.26
C LEU A 88 -1.90 23.01 -12.25
N HIS A 89 -3.14 22.96 -11.77
CA HIS A 89 -3.66 23.92 -10.81
C HIS A 89 -3.06 23.74 -9.41
N GLU A 90 -3.16 22.53 -8.83
CA GLU A 90 -2.86 22.29 -7.41
C GLU A 90 -1.38 22.10 -7.08
N LYS A 91 -0.56 21.65 -8.04
CA LYS A 91 0.86 21.35 -7.82
C LYS A 91 1.80 22.27 -8.56
N HIS A 92 1.40 22.72 -9.75
CA HIS A 92 2.23 23.56 -10.60
C HIS A 92 1.76 25.02 -10.66
N PHE A 93 0.70 25.38 -9.94
CA PHE A 93 0.18 26.76 -9.86
C PHE A 93 -0.05 27.38 -11.25
N ASP A 94 -0.72 26.63 -12.12
CA ASP A 94 -1.01 26.98 -13.53
C ASP A 94 0.23 27.20 -14.41
N ASN A 95 1.39 26.70 -13.99
CA ASN A 95 2.63 26.76 -14.77
C ASN A 95 2.83 25.50 -15.63
N GLU A 96 2.49 25.61 -16.92
CA GLU A 96 2.65 24.52 -17.88
C GLU A 96 4.11 24.04 -18.03
N ALA A 97 5.09 24.95 -17.98
CA ALA A 97 6.50 24.59 -18.11
C ALA A 97 6.99 23.77 -16.90
N ALA A 98 6.53 24.11 -15.69
CA ALA A 98 6.81 23.34 -14.48
C ALA A 98 6.20 21.93 -14.57
N GLN A 99 4.97 21.82 -15.06
CA GLN A 99 4.32 20.53 -15.29
C GLN A 99 5.08 19.67 -16.31
N GLN A 100 5.47 20.23 -17.45
CA GLN A 100 6.23 19.52 -18.47
C GLN A 100 7.61 19.07 -17.95
N ALA A 101 8.30 19.90 -17.18
CA ALA A 101 9.57 19.55 -16.55
C ALA A 101 9.39 18.38 -15.56
N TYR A 102 8.34 18.41 -14.73
CA TYR A 102 8.01 17.32 -13.83
C TYR A 102 7.74 16.01 -14.58
N GLN A 103 6.87 16.04 -15.59
CA GLN A 103 6.53 14.85 -16.38
C GLN A 103 7.77 14.27 -17.08
N SER A 104 8.61 15.12 -17.68
CA SER A 104 9.85 14.70 -18.33
C SER A 104 10.82 14.06 -17.35
N HIS A 105 10.98 14.67 -16.16
CA HIS A 105 11.82 14.13 -15.11
C HIS A 105 11.32 12.75 -14.65
N MET A 106 10.03 12.62 -14.36
CA MET A 106 9.44 11.34 -13.93
C MET A 106 9.60 10.25 -14.99
N THR A 107 9.37 10.54 -16.27
CA THR A 107 9.61 9.59 -17.37
C THR A 107 11.07 9.13 -17.40
N SER A 108 12.02 10.07 -17.32
CA SER A 108 13.46 9.74 -17.33
C SER A 108 13.88 8.82 -16.17
N LEU A 109 13.18 8.92 -15.02
CA LEU A 109 13.45 8.08 -13.87
C LEU A 109 12.91 6.65 -14.02
N LEU A 110 11.87 6.42 -14.82
CA LEU A 110 11.06 5.19 -14.76
C LEU A 110 11.08 4.37 -16.03
N GLU A 111 11.24 5.02 -17.17
CA GLU A 111 11.34 4.35 -18.47
C GLU A 111 12.53 3.36 -18.53
N PRO A 112 13.72 3.64 -17.94
CA PRO A 112 14.79 2.65 -17.86
C PRO A 112 14.43 1.38 -17.06
N HIS A 113 13.38 1.44 -16.24
CA HIS A 113 12.84 0.32 -15.47
C HIS A 113 11.58 -0.28 -16.11
N GLY A 114 11.30 0.05 -17.38
CA GLY A 114 10.19 -0.52 -18.14
C GLY A 114 8.82 0.08 -17.84
N VAL A 115 8.74 1.12 -17.00
CA VAL A 115 7.47 1.77 -16.64
C VAL A 115 7.22 2.97 -17.54
N LYS A 116 6.18 2.92 -18.36
CA LYS A 116 5.80 4.01 -19.27
C LYS A 116 4.64 4.81 -18.69
N LEU A 117 4.96 5.90 -18.02
CA LEU A 117 3.94 6.75 -17.41
C LEU A 117 3.01 7.38 -18.43
N ASN A 118 1.72 7.32 -18.14
CA ASN A 118 0.66 8.02 -18.81
C ASN A 118 0.05 9.06 -17.85
N PHE A 119 0.38 10.33 -18.10
CA PHE A 119 -0.04 11.46 -17.29
C PHE A 119 -1.49 11.89 -17.57
N ALA A 120 -2.15 11.31 -18.57
CA ALA A 120 -3.55 11.59 -18.86
C ALA A 120 -4.50 10.79 -17.95
N GLY A 121 -5.79 10.94 -18.24
CA GLY A 121 -6.87 10.20 -17.59
C GLY A 121 -7.31 10.83 -16.29
N LYS A 122 -7.98 10.02 -15.48
CA LYS A 122 -8.65 10.50 -14.27
C LYS A 122 -7.93 10.05 -13.00
N MET A 123 -8.02 10.89 -11.98
CA MET A 123 -7.69 10.55 -10.60
C MET A 123 -8.95 10.67 -9.74
N GLY A 124 -8.95 10.05 -8.57
CA GLY A 124 -10.11 10.04 -7.69
C GLY A 124 -9.77 9.44 -6.33
N ASN A 125 -10.75 9.52 -5.42
CA ASN A 125 -10.62 8.96 -4.09
C ASN A 125 -10.24 7.47 -4.12
N THR A 126 -9.21 7.06 -3.36
CA THR A 126 -8.70 5.67 -3.37
C THR A 126 -9.34 4.76 -2.32
N LEU A 127 -10.26 5.26 -1.48
CA LEU A 127 -10.90 4.46 -0.42
C LEU A 127 -11.49 3.15 -0.96
N HIS A 128 -12.14 3.23 -2.12
CA HIS A 128 -12.77 2.08 -2.73
C HIS A 128 -11.75 1.04 -3.24
N ALA A 129 -10.63 1.48 -3.82
CA ALA A 129 -9.52 0.60 -4.20
C ALA A 129 -8.89 -0.08 -2.96
N HIS A 130 -8.62 0.69 -1.89
CA HIS A 130 -8.10 0.12 -0.65
C HIS A 130 -9.05 -0.91 -0.05
N ARG A 131 -10.36 -0.64 -0.03
CA ARG A 131 -11.37 -1.57 0.45
C ARG A 131 -11.25 -2.91 -0.30
N VAL A 132 -11.22 -2.88 -1.63
CA VAL A 132 -11.10 -4.08 -2.47
C VAL A 132 -9.79 -4.82 -2.19
N ILE A 133 -8.65 -4.11 -2.12
CA ILE A 133 -7.35 -4.71 -1.77
C ILE A 133 -7.42 -5.41 -0.41
N GLN A 134 -7.99 -4.78 0.61
CA GLN A 134 -8.12 -5.35 1.95
C GLN A 134 -9.03 -6.59 1.96
N GLN A 135 -10.14 -6.59 1.22
CA GLN A 135 -11.00 -7.77 1.12
C GLN A 135 -10.27 -8.94 0.45
N ILE A 136 -9.60 -8.70 -0.69
CA ILE A 136 -8.83 -9.74 -1.39
C ILE A 136 -7.67 -10.26 -0.53
N GLN A 137 -6.93 -9.37 0.13
CA GLN A 137 -5.87 -9.77 1.04
C GLN A 137 -6.37 -10.70 2.15
N ARG A 138 -7.51 -10.36 2.76
CA ARG A 138 -8.11 -11.16 3.83
C ARG A 138 -8.62 -12.51 3.33
N GLU A 139 -9.22 -12.57 2.15
CA GLU A 139 -9.94 -13.75 1.66
C GLU A 139 -9.11 -14.66 0.76
N ARG A 140 -8.02 -14.16 0.17
CA ARG A 140 -7.17 -14.86 -0.80
C ARG A 140 -5.69 -14.80 -0.48
N GLY A 141 -5.29 -14.04 0.54
CA GLY A 141 -3.91 -13.95 1.01
C GLY A 141 -3.03 -12.97 0.24
N ALA A 142 -1.77 -12.90 0.66
CA ALA A 142 -0.77 -11.96 0.19
C ALA A 142 -0.55 -12.00 -1.33
N ASP A 143 -0.40 -13.19 -1.91
CA ASP A 143 -0.07 -13.32 -3.34
C ASP A 143 -1.16 -12.75 -4.26
N ALA A 144 -2.43 -12.97 -3.91
CA ALA A 144 -3.55 -12.40 -4.67
C ALA A 144 -3.61 -10.88 -4.51
N ALA A 145 -3.36 -10.38 -3.31
CA ALA A 145 -3.29 -8.94 -3.05
C ALA A 145 -2.14 -8.28 -3.81
N SER A 146 -0.96 -8.91 -3.88
CA SER A 146 0.20 -8.39 -4.62
C SER A 146 -0.11 -8.26 -6.10
N ARG A 147 -0.67 -9.30 -6.73
CA ARG A 147 -1.07 -9.26 -8.14
C ARG A 147 -2.14 -8.20 -8.40
N LEU A 148 -3.10 -8.04 -7.48
CA LEU A 148 -4.12 -7.00 -7.58
C LEU A 148 -3.49 -5.61 -7.53
N VAL A 149 -2.62 -5.34 -6.55
CA VAL A 149 -1.94 -4.05 -6.39
C VAL A 149 -1.09 -3.71 -7.61
N GLU A 150 -0.32 -4.67 -8.13
CA GLU A 150 0.46 -4.51 -9.35
C GLU A 150 -0.43 -4.20 -10.57
N GLY A 151 -1.53 -4.96 -10.73
CA GLY A 151 -2.51 -4.75 -11.79
C GLY A 151 -3.19 -3.38 -11.73
N LEU A 152 -3.44 -2.86 -10.53
CA LEU A 152 -3.98 -1.51 -10.33
C LEU A 152 -2.95 -0.43 -10.65
N TYR A 153 -1.68 -0.63 -10.27
CA TYR A 153 -0.61 0.31 -10.64
C TYR A 153 -0.47 0.42 -12.14
N ARG A 154 -0.43 -0.70 -12.86
CA ARG A 154 -0.34 -0.67 -14.33
C ARG A 154 -1.52 0.09 -14.95
N ARG A 155 -2.73 -0.18 -14.49
CA ARG A 155 -3.95 0.48 -14.99
C ARG A 155 -3.96 1.98 -14.73
N TYR A 156 -3.55 2.40 -13.54
CA TYR A 156 -3.56 3.82 -13.17
C TYR A 156 -2.40 4.61 -13.78
N PHE A 157 -1.18 4.09 -13.69
CA PHE A 157 0.04 4.81 -14.07
C PHE A 157 0.37 4.70 -15.56
N GLU A 158 0.00 3.61 -16.24
CA GLU A 158 0.39 3.37 -17.63
C GLU A 158 -0.81 3.42 -18.59
N GLN A 159 -2.00 3.03 -18.11
CA GLN A 159 -3.20 2.92 -18.95
C GLN A 159 -4.20 4.06 -18.73
N ALA A 160 -3.87 5.06 -17.90
CA ALA A 160 -4.72 6.23 -17.61
C ALA A 160 -6.13 5.89 -17.10
N LYS A 161 -6.32 4.70 -16.50
CA LYS A 161 -7.61 4.29 -15.92
C LYS A 161 -7.81 4.92 -14.54
N HIS A 162 -9.08 5.08 -14.15
CA HIS A 162 -9.44 5.58 -12.83
C HIS A 162 -9.02 4.59 -11.74
N PRO A 163 -8.32 5.01 -10.66
CA PRO A 163 -7.75 4.09 -9.67
C PRO A 163 -8.81 3.33 -8.86
N SER A 164 -9.99 3.92 -8.72
CA SER A 164 -11.15 3.34 -8.02
C SER A 164 -12.35 3.06 -8.94
N GLY A 165 -12.15 3.06 -10.26
CA GLY A 165 -13.23 2.81 -11.20
C GLY A 165 -13.67 1.35 -11.14
N ASP A 166 -14.97 1.09 -11.17
CA ASP A 166 -15.50 -0.27 -11.01
C ASP A 166 -14.92 -1.25 -12.02
N GLU A 167 -14.86 -0.85 -13.30
CA GLU A 167 -14.25 -1.65 -14.36
C GLU A 167 -12.75 -1.89 -14.10
N THR A 168 -12.01 -0.85 -13.71
CA THR A 168 -10.58 -0.97 -13.35
C THR A 168 -10.36 -2.02 -12.26
N LEU A 169 -11.20 -1.99 -11.20
CA LEU A 169 -11.07 -2.89 -10.06
C LEU A 169 -11.48 -4.31 -10.42
N VAL A 170 -12.56 -4.49 -11.16
CA VAL A 170 -13.00 -5.82 -11.63
C VAL A 170 -11.91 -6.45 -12.49
N GLU A 171 -11.39 -5.73 -13.49
CA GLU A 171 -10.33 -6.25 -14.34
C GLU A 171 -9.06 -6.62 -13.55
N ALA A 172 -8.67 -5.79 -12.57
CA ALA A 172 -7.49 -6.05 -11.76
C ALA A 172 -7.69 -7.24 -10.80
N CYS A 173 -8.90 -7.42 -10.25
CA CYS A 173 -9.25 -8.61 -9.48
C CYS A 173 -9.22 -9.87 -10.35
N VAL A 174 -9.76 -9.82 -11.55
CA VAL A 174 -9.75 -10.96 -12.48
C VAL A 174 -8.32 -11.34 -12.86
N GLU A 175 -7.48 -10.35 -13.17
CA GLU A 175 -6.05 -10.58 -13.43
C GLU A 175 -5.32 -11.19 -12.22
N ALA A 176 -5.73 -10.82 -11.00
CA ALA A 176 -5.20 -11.40 -9.76
C ALA A 176 -5.67 -12.84 -9.49
N GLY A 177 -6.58 -13.39 -10.31
CA GLY A 177 -7.11 -14.75 -10.20
C GLY A 177 -8.44 -14.84 -9.44
N VAL A 178 -9.13 -13.72 -9.22
CA VAL A 178 -10.48 -13.70 -8.65
C VAL A 178 -11.49 -14.00 -9.77
N GLY A 179 -12.50 -14.83 -9.50
CA GLY A 179 -13.56 -15.10 -10.49
C GLY A 179 -14.31 -13.82 -10.87
N GLU A 180 -14.69 -13.65 -12.14
CA GLU A 180 -15.31 -12.41 -12.61
C GLU A 180 -16.59 -12.04 -11.85
N ASP A 181 -17.49 -12.99 -11.62
CA ASP A 181 -18.72 -12.76 -10.86
C ASP A 181 -18.45 -12.33 -9.42
N GLU A 182 -17.43 -12.94 -8.79
CA GLU A 182 -17.00 -12.59 -7.45
C GLU A 182 -16.40 -11.19 -7.41
N ALA A 183 -15.52 -10.86 -8.37
CA ALA A 183 -14.93 -9.54 -8.50
C ALA A 183 -16.02 -8.47 -8.69
N ARG A 184 -16.99 -8.71 -9.58
CA ARG A 184 -18.13 -7.81 -9.80
C ARG A 184 -18.97 -7.63 -8.55
N LYS A 185 -19.23 -8.71 -7.81
CA LYS A 185 -19.96 -8.65 -6.53
C LYS A 185 -19.20 -7.81 -5.49
N LEU A 186 -17.91 -8.10 -5.28
CA LEU A 186 -17.06 -7.38 -4.34
C LEU A 186 -16.97 -5.88 -4.68
N VAL A 187 -16.76 -5.55 -5.96
CA VAL A 187 -16.62 -4.17 -6.43
C VAL A 187 -17.96 -3.43 -6.39
N GLY A 188 -19.06 -4.09 -6.73
CA GLY A 188 -20.40 -3.50 -6.74
C GLY A 188 -20.98 -3.26 -5.34
N ASP A 189 -20.71 -4.15 -4.37
CA ASP A 189 -21.08 -3.95 -2.98
C ASP A 189 -20.09 -3.00 -2.30
N LYS A 190 -20.39 -1.70 -2.33
CA LYS A 190 -19.52 -0.64 -1.76
C LYS A 190 -19.44 -0.69 -0.23
N GLU A 191 -20.41 -1.30 0.44
CA GLU A 191 -20.49 -1.37 1.91
C GLU A 191 -19.64 -2.51 2.47
N MET A 192 -19.50 -3.60 1.73
CA MET A 192 -18.69 -4.74 2.15
C MET A 192 -17.24 -4.34 2.45
N GLY A 193 -16.80 -4.48 3.71
CA GLY A 193 -15.45 -4.13 4.13
C GLY A 193 -15.20 -2.63 4.35
N LEU A 194 -16.20 -1.76 4.15
CA LEU A 194 -16.03 -0.30 4.23
C LEU A 194 -15.69 0.17 5.64
N ARG A 195 -16.34 -0.41 6.65
CA ARG A 195 -16.10 -0.06 8.05
C ARG A 195 -14.69 -0.47 8.49
N GLU A 196 -14.26 -1.65 8.07
CA GLU A 196 -12.97 -2.24 8.39
C GLU A 196 -11.83 -1.42 7.77
N VAL A 197 -11.91 -1.08 6.47
CA VAL A 197 -10.88 -0.25 5.82
C VAL A 197 -10.81 1.15 6.43
N ARG A 198 -11.94 1.76 6.82
CA ARG A 198 -11.96 3.06 7.49
C ARG A 198 -11.33 3.01 8.88
N ALA A 199 -11.56 1.94 9.64
CA ALA A 199 -10.90 1.74 10.92
C ALA A 199 -9.39 1.62 10.73
N ARG A 200 -8.96 0.79 9.76
CA ARG A 200 -7.53 0.58 9.49
C ARG A 200 -6.84 1.84 8.99
N LEU A 201 -7.47 2.61 8.11
CA LEU A 201 -6.95 3.91 7.65
C LEU A 201 -6.65 4.84 8.82
N ARG A 202 -7.55 4.97 9.79
CA ARG A 202 -7.34 5.82 10.97
C ARG A 202 -6.12 5.38 11.78
N GLU A 203 -5.95 4.07 11.97
CA GLU A 203 -4.81 3.52 12.70
C GLU A 203 -3.49 3.81 11.97
N VAL A 204 -3.42 3.49 10.67
CA VAL A 204 -2.19 3.64 9.87
C VAL A 204 -1.77 5.11 9.73
N THR A 205 -2.73 6.03 9.59
CA THR A 205 -2.41 7.48 9.46
C THR A 205 -1.80 8.11 10.72
N MET A 206 -1.90 7.46 11.89
CA MET A 206 -1.22 7.95 13.09
C MET A 206 0.29 7.67 13.06
N ASP A 207 0.71 6.69 12.25
CA ASP A 207 2.08 6.16 12.24
C ASP A 207 2.87 6.57 10.98
N ALA A 208 2.24 7.22 10.00
CA ALA A 208 2.87 7.61 8.74
C ALA A 208 2.32 8.92 8.15
N ASP A 209 3.21 9.85 7.84
CA ASP A 209 2.88 11.13 7.17
C ASP A 209 3.25 11.15 5.68
N ALA A 210 3.97 10.13 5.20
CA ALA A 210 4.43 10.02 3.82
C ALA A 210 4.57 8.55 3.43
N VAL A 211 4.42 8.26 2.13
CA VAL A 211 4.58 6.91 1.58
C VAL A 211 5.64 6.88 0.47
N PRO A 212 6.26 5.71 0.19
CA PRO A 212 6.02 4.40 0.81
C PRO A 212 6.62 4.30 2.23
N VAL A 213 5.95 3.53 3.08
CA VAL A 213 6.49 3.04 4.36
C VAL A 213 6.46 1.52 4.30
N VAL A 214 7.59 0.90 4.65
CA VAL A 214 7.73 -0.54 4.81
C VAL A 214 8.10 -0.81 6.25
N SER A 215 7.33 -1.64 6.95
CA SER A 215 7.70 -2.12 8.27
C SER A 215 7.91 -3.63 8.21
N VAL A 216 9.13 -4.06 8.56
CA VAL A 216 9.46 -5.47 8.69
C VAL A 216 9.23 -5.86 10.14
N GLU A 217 8.20 -6.67 10.38
CA GLU A 217 7.90 -7.16 11.72
C GLU A 217 8.94 -8.18 12.15
N GLY A 218 9.47 -8.02 13.35
CA GLY A 218 10.57 -8.83 13.85
C GLY A 218 10.36 -9.28 15.29
N LYS A 219 10.93 -10.44 15.64
CA LYS A 219 10.78 -11.03 16.99
C LYS A 219 11.21 -10.09 18.13
N ARG A 220 12.24 -9.27 17.92
CA ARG A 220 12.78 -8.36 18.94
C ARG A 220 12.26 -6.93 18.80
N ARG A 221 12.26 -6.42 17.58
CA ARG A 221 11.74 -5.11 17.21
C ARG A 221 11.34 -5.12 15.75
N ASP A 222 10.46 -4.21 15.41
CA ASP A 222 10.14 -3.91 14.03
C ASP A 222 11.17 -2.96 13.44
N ILE A 223 11.40 -3.05 12.13
CA ILE A 223 12.27 -2.15 11.39
C ILE A 223 11.44 -1.39 10.35
N THR A 224 11.25 -0.10 10.58
CA THR A 224 10.50 0.78 9.69
C THR A 224 11.44 1.54 8.74
N LEU A 225 11.13 1.48 7.44
CA LEU A 225 11.82 2.17 6.37
C LEU A 225 10.85 3.14 5.68
N THR A 226 11.10 4.44 5.85
CA THR A 226 10.31 5.51 5.22
C THR A 226 10.95 5.98 3.90
N GLY A 227 10.12 6.10 2.87
CA GLY A 227 10.52 6.47 1.51
C GLY A 227 10.97 5.29 0.66
N ALA A 228 11.11 5.52 -0.65
CA ALA A 228 11.58 4.50 -1.59
C ALA A 228 13.08 4.23 -1.38
N LYS A 229 13.42 3.26 -0.52
CA LYS A 229 14.81 2.89 -0.24
C LYS A 229 15.45 2.13 -1.40
N GLU A 230 16.76 1.95 -1.35
CA GLU A 230 17.50 1.11 -2.29
C GLU A 230 17.39 -0.37 -1.88
N VAL A 231 17.55 -1.31 -2.82
CA VAL A 231 17.44 -2.76 -2.58
C VAL A 231 18.31 -3.20 -1.39
N LYS A 232 19.55 -2.71 -1.34
CA LYS A 232 20.50 -3.02 -0.25
C LYS A 232 20.01 -2.63 1.15
N ASP A 233 19.19 -1.59 1.25
CA ASP A 233 18.68 -1.12 2.54
C ASP A 233 17.54 -2.04 3.02
N TYR A 234 16.69 -2.49 2.09
CA TYR A 234 15.68 -3.51 2.36
C TYR A 234 16.32 -4.85 2.74
N ILE A 235 17.34 -5.31 2.00
CA ILE A 235 18.11 -6.53 2.33
C ILE A 235 18.66 -6.44 3.75
N LYS A 236 19.34 -5.34 4.09
CA LYS A 236 19.91 -5.14 5.43
C LYS A 236 18.85 -5.21 6.53
N ALA A 237 17.67 -4.63 6.31
CA ALA A 237 16.57 -4.69 7.27
C ALA A 237 16.07 -6.13 7.44
N LEU A 238 15.79 -6.82 6.34
CA LEU A 238 15.33 -8.22 6.33
C LEU A 238 16.35 -9.15 7.03
N GLU A 239 17.62 -9.09 6.65
CA GLU A 239 18.69 -9.90 7.27
C GLU A 239 18.86 -9.62 8.77
N THR A 240 18.65 -8.36 9.18
CA THR A 240 18.69 -8.00 10.61
C THR A 240 17.57 -8.70 11.36
N VAL A 241 16.35 -8.71 10.82
CA VAL A 241 15.22 -9.41 11.44
C VAL A 241 15.47 -10.92 11.47
N VAL A 242 15.88 -11.53 10.35
CA VAL A 242 16.23 -12.97 10.28
C VAL A 242 17.24 -13.35 11.37
N LYS A 243 18.32 -12.58 11.50
CA LYS A 243 19.36 -12.81 12.51
C LYS A 243 18.84 -12.69 13.94
N GLU A 244 17.89 -11.80 14.18
CA GLU A 244 17.30 -11.57 15.51
C GLU A 244 16.26 -12.62 15.89
N SER A 245 15.70 -13.32 14.90
CA SER A 245 14.74 -14.42 15.09
C SER A 245 15.39 -15.77 15.41
N GLY A 246 16.69 -15.93 15.13
CA GLY A 246 17.57 -16.99 15.62
C GLY A 246 17.56 -18.26 14.80
#